data_AF-T1EQW9-F1
#
_entry.id   AF-T1EQW9-F1
#
_cell.length_a   1.000
_cell.length_b   1.000
_cell.length_c   1.000
_cell.angle_alpha   90.00
_cell.angle_beta   90.00
_cell.angle_gamma   90.00
#
_symmetry.space_group_name_H-M   'P 1'
#
loop_
_entity.id
_entity.type
_entity.pdbx_description
1 polymer ?
#
loop_
_entity_poly.entity_id
_entity_poly.type
_entity_poly.pdbx_seq_one_letter_code
_entity_poly.pdbx_strand_id
1 'polypeptide(L)'
;MSKDTRSTTKGIKVGVNSVTCYFCDYVPPAESVHKDILPAMNNCRNLRYICDGCLRSFDGLKTVTKPILDKNDEIELEIKKISEHTTALCKDFCELKQLVVANGDRLNQINSVDNTLDKSFDNFKQQINESWTGIVKQGIDAVKNDVKVVQRTLEVLLFLLCETWHGSPVDPSIQLAMPPGFSFLQMLRPHDSYHGGLIVFFKKMFKARKIEVPVFQTFEAIIVEFSFERRKVFVFGIYRPGSKLVTSLFFGELTSVLEHLFALGDGLIVAGDFNIHIERPGDTHSINLLEIFDSFQLTNVVNEPTHNLGGTLDLVVSTPDIPLSNCRCQATIDNKAVGTLLEPFGYKSF
;
A
#
# COMPACT_ATOMS: atom_id res chain seq x y z
N MET A 1 -67.14 104.48 -11.41
CA MET A 1 -67.02 105.94 -11.27
C MET A 1 -68.31 106.58 -11.74
N SER A 2 -68.80 107.57 -11.01
CA SER A 2 -69.96 108.40 -11.38
C SER A 2 -69.70 109.20 -12.66
N LYS A 3 -70.79 109.44 -13.41
CA LYS A 3 -71.11 110.53 -14.38
C LYS A 3 -71.90 109.92 -15.54
N ASP A 4 -73.21 110.17 -15.63
CA ASP A 4 -73.82 111.36 -16.29
C ASP A 4 -73.25 111.55 -17.72
N THR A 5 -74.01 111.62 -18.81
CA THR A 5 -75.38 112.10 -18.99
C THR A 5 -75.87 111.77 -20.41
N ARG A 6 -77.18 111.54 -20.51
CA ARG A 6 -78.12 112.01 -21.57
C ARG A 6 -78.05 111.46 -23.01
N SER A 7 -79.14 110.74 -23.29
CA SER A 7 -80.21 111.11 -24.23
C SER A 7 -79.90 110.98 -25.72
N THR A 8 -80.62 110.06 -26.37
CA THR A 8 -81.48 110.45 -27.49
C THR A 8 -82.62 109.45 -27.68
N THR A 9 -83.81 109.93 -27.33
CA THR A 9 -85.03 109.86 -28.14
C THR A 9 -85.33 108.58 -28.93
N LYS A 10 -86.22 107.76 -28.33
CA LYS A 10 -87.33 107.01 -28.95
C LYS A 10 -87.09 106.42 -30.35
N GLY A 11 -86.77 105.13 -30.35
CA GLY A 11 -87.76 104.11 -30.73
C GLY A 11 -88.00 103.89 -32.22
N ILE A 12 -87.16 103.04 -32.81
CA ILE A 12 -87.52 102.22 -33.97
C ILE A 12 -87.38 100.75 -33.55
N LYS A 13 -88.44 99.98 -33.80
CA LYS A 13 -88.63 98.55 -33.50
C LYS A 13 -87.58 97.66 -34.21
N VAL A 14 -87.60 96.35 -33.88
CA VAL A 14 -87.06 95.16 -34.61
C VAL A 14 -85.79 94.59 -33.92
N GLY A 15 -85.67 93.31 -33.55
CA GLY A 15 -86.47 92.10 -33.76
C GLY A 15 -85.88 90.93 -32.95
N VAL A 16 -86.61 89.82 -32.85
CA VAL A 16 -86.47 88.72 -31.87
C VAL A 16 -85.21 87.82 -32.02
N ASN A 17 -84.20 88.17 -32.82
CA ASN A 17 -83.04 87.30 -33.14
C ASN A 17 -81.67 88.03 -33.13
N SER A 18 -81.12 88.35 -31.95
CA SER A 18 -79.72 88.84 -31.82
C SER A 18 -79.03 88.28 -30.58
N VAL A 19 -77.73 87.98 -30.65
CA VAL A 19 -76.89 87.58 -29.49
C VAL A 19 -76.00 88.75 -29.08
N THR A 20 -75.75 88.95 -27.79
CA THR A 20 -74.86 89.99 -27.28
C THR A 20 -73.63 89.38 -26.61
N CYS A 21 -72.46 90.03 -26.77
CA CYS A 21 -71.26 89.65 -26.04
C CYS A 21 -71.51 89.82 -24.54
N TYR A 22 -71.21 88.79 -23.75
CA TYR A 22 -71.45 88.79 -22.30
C TYR A 22 -70.69 89.89 -21.54
N PHE A 23 -69.56 90.36 -22.07
CA PHE A 23 -68.69 91.29 -21.37
C PHE A 23 -68.81 92.75 -21.83
N CYS A 24 -69.27 93.02 -23.05
CA CYS A 24 -69.30 94.38 -23.60
C CYS A 24 -70.59 94.73 -24.34
N ASP A 25 -71.60 93.87 -24.27
CA ASP A 25 -72.90 94.01 -24.92
C ASP A 25 -72.84 94.22 -26.46
N TYR A 26 -71.68 93.98 -27.07
CA TYR A 26 -71.49 94.07 -28.52
C TYR A 26 -72.42 93.08 -29.24
N VAL A 27 -73.20 93.61 -30.18
CA VAL A 27 -74.07 92.82 -31.07
C VAL A 27 -73.34 92.63 -32.40
N PRO A 28 -72.96 91.40 -32.76
CA PRO A 28 -72.36 91.14 -34.06
C PRO A 28 -73.38 91.39 -35.18
N PRO A 29 -72.94 91.80 -36.39
CA PRO A 29 -73.82 91.98 -37.55
C PRO A 29 -74.68 90.74 -37.83
N ALA A 30 -75.90 90.93 -38.35
CA ALA A 30 -76.91 89.87 -38.50
C ALA A 30 -76.49 88.67 -39.38
N GLU A 31 -75.41 88.82 -40.17
CA GLU A 31 -74.85 87.77 -41.03
C GLU A 31 -73.77 86.93 -40.32
N SER A 32 -73.27 87.37 -39.16
CA SER A 32 -72.12 86.77 -38.48
C SER A 32 -72.47 85.59 -37.58
N VAL A 33 -73.75 85.39 -37.25
CA VAL A 33 -74.22 84.28 -36.40
C VAL A 33 -75.23 83.46 -37.19
N HIS A 34 -74.92 82.18 -37.40
CA HIS A 34 -75.76 81.28 -38.16
C HIS A 34 -77.15 81.16 -37.51
N LYS A 35 -78.22 81.23 -38.32
CA LYS A 35 -79.61 81.26 -37.85
C LYS A 35 -79.99 80.07 -36.97
N ASP A 36 -79.33 78.93 -37.15
CA ASP A 36 -79.58 77.70 -36.39
C ASP A 36 -78.93 77.69 -34.99
N ILE A 37 -77.93 78.54 -34.75
CA ILE A 37 -77.19 78.60 -33.48
C ILE A 37 -77.86 79.58 -32.51
N LEU A 38 -78.51 80.63 -33.03
CA LEU A 38 -79.25 81.65 -32.26
C LEU A 38 -80.25 81.05 -31.23
N PRO A 39 -81.07 80.04 -31.55
CA PRO A 39 -81.96 79.41 -30.58
C PRO A 39 -81.22 78.71 -29.44
N ALA A 40 -80.10 78.04 -29.74
CA ALA A 40 -79.31 77.33 -28.73
C ALA A 40 -78.60 78.31 -27.78
N MET A 41 -78.10 79.43 -28.30
CA MET A 41 -77.48 80.48 -27.49
C MET A 41 -78.49 81.21 -26.61
N ASN A 42 -79.72 81.43 -27.08
CA ASN A 42 -80.77 82.10 -26.30
C ASN A 42 -81.45 81.18 -25.27
N ASN A 43 -81.52 79.86 -25.51
CA ASN A 43 -82.21 78.92 -24.62
C ASN A 43 -81.30 78.21 -23.61
N CYS A 44 -79.99 78.14 -23.84
CA CYS A 44 -79.05 77.52 -22.90
C CYS A 44 -78.57 78.52 -21.85
N ARG A 45 -79.02 78.36 -20.60
CA ARG A 45 -78.65 79.25 -19.47
C ARG A 45 -77.13 79.36 -19.20
N ASN A 46 -76.36 78.36 -19.63
CA ASN A 46 -74.92 78.27 -19.34
C ASN A 46 -74.03 78.54 -20.56
N LEU A 47 -74.60 78.83 -21.72
CA LEU A 47 -73.83 79.15 -22.91
C LEU A 47 -73.81 80.67 -23.08
N ARG A 48 -72.61 81.28 -23.13
CA ARG A 48 -72.47 82.72 -23.30
C ARG A 48 -71.56 83.03 -24.49
N TYR A 49 -71.97 84.00 -25.31
CA TYR A 49 -71.15 84.52 -26.39
C TYR A 49 -70.10 85.49 -25.83
N ILE A 50 -68.86 85.35 -26.27
CA ILE A 50 -67.78 86.30 -25.99
C ILE A 50 -67.20 86.72 -27.34
N CYS A 51 -67.16 88.02 -27.61
CA CYS A 51 -66.56 88.53 -28.84
C CYS A 51 -65.04 88.43 -28.80
N ASP A 52 -64.40 88.37 -29.98
CA ASP A 52 -62.94 88.32 -30.10
C ASP A 52 -62.21 89.45 -29.36
N GLY A 53 -62.81 90.64 -29.30
CA GLY A 53 -62.27 91.77 -28.53
C GLY A 53 -62.15 91.42 -27.04
N CYS A 54 -63.24 90.95 -26.42
CA CYS A 54 -63.25 90.55 -25.02
C CYS A 54 -62.45 89.28 -24.74
N LEU A 55 -62.37 88.36 -25.70
CA LEU A 55 -61.55 87.15 -25.58
C LEU A 55 -60.06 87.49 -25.56
N ARG A 56 -59.60 88.43 -26.40
CA ARG A 56 -58.22 88.94 -26.38
C ARG A 56 -57.90 89.73 -25.13
N SER A 57 -58.90 90.37 -24.51
CA SER A 57 -58.77 91.07 -23.22
C SER A 57 -58.85 90.13 -22.00
N PHE A 58 -59.15 88.84 -22.20
CA PHE A 58 -59.29 87.88 -21.11
C PHE A 58 -57.90 87.40 -20.62
N ASP A 59 -57.34 88.09 -19.63
CA ASP A 59 -56.03 87.76 -19.03
C ASP A 59 -56.02 86.48 -18.17
N GLY A 60 -57.19 85.88 -17.90
CA GLY A 60 -57.35 84.67 -17.09
C GLY A 60 -56.58 83.45 -17.62
N LEU A 61 -56.40 83.35 -18.94
CA LEU A 61 -55.65 82.24 -19.55
C LEU A 61 -54.14 82.38 -19.29
N LYS A 62 -53.59 83.60 -19.34
CA LYS A 62 -52.18 83.87 -19.02
C LYS A 62 -51.86 83.59 -17.55
N THR A 63 -52.84 83.77 -16.67
CA THR A 63 -52.68 83.51 -15.22
C THR A 63 -52.53 82.02 -14.91
N VAL A 64 -53.07 81.13 -15.76
CA VAL A 64 -52.94 79.66 -15.62
C VAL A 64 -51.69 79.12 -16.30
N THR A 65 -51.25 79.71 -17.42
CA THR A 65 -50.09 79.23 -18.18
C THR A 65 -48.78 79.35 -17.42
N LYS A 66 -48.57 80.43 -16.64
CA LYS A 66 -47.30 80.68 -15.94
C LYS A 66 -46.96 79.61 -14.89
N PRO A 67 -47.85 79.25 -13.94
CA PRO A 67 -47.59 78.19 -12.97
C PRO A 67 -47.28 76.81 -13.60
N ILE A 68 -47.89 76.50 -14.75
CA ILE A 68 -47.65 75.24 -15.47
C ILE A 68 -46.24 75.24 -16.07
N LEU A 69 -45.81 76.34 -16.67
CA LEU A 69 -44.45 76.48 -17.20
C LEU A 69 -43.40 76.39 -16.08
N ASP A 70 -43.61 77.11 -14.96
CA ASP A 70 -42.71 77.06 -13.81
C ASP A 70 -42.58 75.62 -13.23
N LYS A 71 -43.69 74.86 -13.21
CA LYS A 71 -43.68 73.45 -12.79
C LYS A 71 -43.02 72.52 -13.80
N ASN A 72 -43.12 72.79 -15.09
CA ASN A 72 -42.40 72.03 -16.11
C ASN A 72 -40.89 72.26 -16.00
N ASP A 73 -40.45 73.50 -15.75
CA ASP A 73 -39.03 73.81 -15.53
C ASP A 73 -38.49 73.09 -14.28
N GLU A 74 -39.29 73.01 -13.20
CA GLU A 74 -38.95 72.26 -12.00
C GLU A 74 -38.84 70.74 -12.27
N ILE A 75 -39.75 70.19 -13.08
CA ILE A 75 -39.70 68.78 -13.51
C ILE A 75 -38.45 68.52 -14.36
N GLU A 76 -38.12 69.39 -15.32
CA GLU A 76 -36.90 69.25 -16.12
C GLU A 76 -35.63 69.25 -15.27
N LEU A 77 -35.58 70.10 -14.23
CA LEU A 77 -34.47 70.15 -13.30
C LEU A 77 -34.32 68.84 -12.50
N GLU A 78 -35.42 68.27 -12.00
CA GLU A 78 -35.41 66.98 -11.29
C GLU A 78 -35.05 65.82 -12.23
N ILE A 79 -35.53 65.81 -13.48
CA ILE A 79 -35.12 64.82 -14.49
C ILE A 79 -33.60 64.87 -14.70
N LYS A 80 -33.02 66.08 -14.77
CA LYS A 80 -31.57 66.23 -14.91
C LYS A 80 -30.81 65.65 -13.71
N LYS A 81 -31.24 65.93 -12.49
CA LYS A 81 -30.65 65.34 -11.27
C LYS A 81 -30.75 63.81 -11.29
N ILE A 82 -31.89 63.25 -11.69
CA ILE A 82 -32.06 61.79 -11.79
C ILE A 82 -31.10 61.19 -12.83
N SER A 83 -30.92 61.85 -13.96
CA SER A 83 -29.97 61.43 -15.00
C SER A 83 -28.52 61.44 -14.49
N GLU A 84 -28.14 62.47 -13.72
CA GLU A 84 -26.81 62.57 -13.10
C GLU A 84 -26.58 61.44 -12.07
N HIS A 85 -27.55 61.20 -11.18
CA HIS A 85 -27.47 60.07 -10.23
C HIS A 85 -27.43 58.71 -10.93
N THR A 86 -28.20 58.52 -12.00
CA THR A 86 -28.19 57.26 -12.76
C THR A 86 -26.82 57.03 -13.41
N THR A 87 -26.18 58.09 -13.90
CA THR A 87 -24.84 58.02 -14.47
C THR A 87 -23.80 57.66 -13.40
N ALA A 88 -23.90 58.26 -12.21
CA ALA A 88 -23.03 57.94 -11.08
C ALA A 88 -23.20 56.48 -10.63
N LEU A 89 -24.45 56.02 -10.48
CA LEU A 89 -24.76 54.63 -10.15
C LEU A 89 -24.17 53.65 -11.19
N CYS A 90 -24.30 53.95 -12.48
CA CYS A 90 -23.70 53.13 -13.54
C CYS A 90 -22.18 53.03 -13.39
N LYS A 91 -21.51 54.12 -12.98
CA LYS A 91 -20.08 54.11 -12.72
C LYS A 91 -19.74 53.23 -11.51
N ASP A 92 -20.47 53.38 -10.40
CA ASP A 92 -20.28 52.57 -9.19
C ASP A 92 -20.52 51.08 -9.47
N PHE A 93 -21.55 50.75 -10.26
CA PHE A 93 -21.80 49.37 -10.70
C PHE A 93 -20.66 48.81 -11.55
N CYS A 94 -20.05 49.62 -12.42
CA CYS A 94 -18.87 49.21 -13.19
C CYS A 94 -17.66 48.92 -12.29
N GLU A 95 -17.41 49.77 -11.29
CA GLU A 95 -16.32 49.57 -10.33
C GLU A 95 -16.55 48.31 -9.47
N LEU A 96 -17.77 48.11 -8.96
CA LEU A 96 -18.14 46.90 -8.23
C LEU A 96 -17.97 45.64 -9.08
N LYS A 97 -18.36 45.68 -10.36
CA LYS A 97 -18.17 44.56 -11.28
C LYS A 97 -16.70 44.18 -11.42
N GLN A 98 -15.82 45.17 -11.55
CA GLN A 98 -14.37 44.93 -11.63
C GLN A 98 -13.84 44.29 -10.34
N LEU A 99 -14.27 44.77 -9.17
CA LEU A 99 -13.87 44.19 -7.89
C LEU A 99 -14.34 42.75 -7.72
N VAL A 100 -15.56 42.42 -8.15
CA VAL A 100 -16.08 41.05 -8.11
C VAL A 100 -15.26 40.11 -8.98
N VAL A 101 -14.88 40.53 -10.19
CA VAL A 101 -14.02 39.74 -11.08
C VAL A 101 -12.64 39.50 -10.45
N ALA A 102 -12.01 40.56 -9.94
CA ALA A 102 -10.70 40.46 -9.29
C ALA A 102 -10.73 39.52 -8.06
N ASN A 103 -11.83 39.52 -7.29
CA ASN A 103 -12.00 38.59 -6.19
C ASN A 103 -12.21 37.15 -6.66
N GLY A 104 -12.91 36.93 -7.78
CA GLY A 104 -13.03 35.62 -8.41
C GLY A 104 -11.66 35.05 -8.80
N ASP A 105 -10.79 35.86 -9.40
CA ASP A 105 -9.44 35.44 -9.76
C ASP A 105 -8.58 35.08 -8.54
N ARG A 106 -8.69 35.85 -7.45
CA ARG A 106 -8.01 35.55 -6.17
C ARG A 106 -8.49 34.23 -5.56
N LEU A 107 -9.79 33.94 -5.62
CA LEU A 107 -10.35 32.69 -5.13
C LEU A 107 -9.81 31.49 -5.92
N ASN A 108 -9.71 31.62 -7.25
CA ASN A 108 -9.13 30.58 -8.10
C ASN A 108 -7.66 30.31 -7.77
N GLN A 109 -6.87 31.36 -7.49
CA GLN A 109 -5.48 31.21 -7.05
C GLN A 109 -5.39 30.45 -5.72
N ILE A 110 -6.22 30.79 -4.74
CA ILE A 110 -6.26 30.10 -3.44
C ILE A 110 -6.59 28.61 -3.63
N ASN A 111 -7.62 28.29 -4.42
CA ASN A 111 -7.99 26.91 -4.72
C ASN A 111 -6.84 26.13 -5.40
N SER A 112 -6.03 26.77 -6.25
CA SER A 112 -4.89 26.11 -6.89
C SER A 112 -3.76 25.76 -5.91
N VAL A 113 -3.55 26.60 -4.90
CA VAL A 113 -2.56 26.35 -3.83
C VAL A 113 -3.00 25.20 -2.94
N ASP A 114 -4.29 25.16 -2.59
CA ASP A 114 -4.87 24.09 -1.76
C ASP A 114 -4.70 22.70 -2.43
N ASN A 115 -5.03 22.62 -3.72
CA ASN A 115 -4.80 21.41 -4.53
C ASN A 115 -3.31 20.98 -4.61
N THR A 116 -2.38 21.93 -4.53
CA THR A 116 -0.94 21.64 -4.57
C THR A 116 -0.44 21.10 -3.23
N LEU A 117 -1.00 21.61 -2.13
CA LEU A 117 -0.73 21.10 -0.79
C LEU A 117 -1.25 19.68 -0.62
N ASP A 118 -2.48 19.39 -1.06
CA ASP A 118 -3.06 18.04 -0.99
C ASP A 118 -2.21 17.00 -1.73
N LYS A 119 -1.79 17.32 -2.95
CA LYS A 119 -0.89 16.44 -3.72
C LYS A 119 0.44 16.20 -3.02
N SER A 120 0.98 17.21 -2.35
CA SER A 120 2.23 17.09 -1.59
C SER A 120 2.07 16.21 -0.35
N PHE A 121 0.94 16.34 0.35
CA PHE A 121 0.58 15.49 1.49
C PHE A 121 0.38 14.03 1.06
N ASP A 122 -0.29 13.77 -0.06
CA ASP A 122 -0.49 12.42 -0.56
C ASP A 122 0.83 11.76 -1.00
N ASN A 123 1.69 12.51 -1.69
CA ASN A 123 3.03 12.04 -2.06
C ASN A 123 3.88 11.73 -0.80
N PHE A 124 3.81 12.57 0.23
CA PHE A 124 4.51 12.32 1.50
C PHE A 124 3.98 11.07 2.22
N LYS A 125 2.66 10.88 2.27
CA LYS A 125 2.05 9.65 2.81
C LYS A 125 2.51 8.42 2.04
N GLN A 126 2.58 8.49 0.72
CA GLN A 126 3.05 7.40 -0.12
C GLN A 126 4.50 7.04 0.19
N GLN A 127 5.40 8.03 0.24
CA GLN A 127 6.82 7.81 0.54
C GLN A 127 7.04 7.21 1.93
N ILE A 128 6.29 7.68 2.93
CA ILE A 128 6.30 7.07 4.27
C ILE A 128 5.86 5.62 4.17
N ASN A 129 4.73 5.33 3.54
CA ASN A 129 4.21 3.96 3.50
C ASN A 129 5.15 2.98 2.75
N GLU A 130 5.77 3.41 1.66
CA GLU A 130 6.77 2.62 0.93
C GLU A 130 8.02 2.36 1.79
N SER A 131 8.53 3.39 2.46
CA SER A 131 9.69 3.28 3.35
C SER A 131 9.43 2.36 4.55
N TRP A 132 8.32 2.56 5.26
CA TRP A 132 7.92 1.74 6.40
C TRP A 132 7.66 0.28 5.99
N THR A 133 6.97 0.03 4.87
CA THR A 133 6.72 -1.34 4.41
C THR A 133 8.00 -2.04 3.96
N GLY A 134 8.94 -1.35 3.33
CA GLY A 134 10.25 -1.90 2.96
C GLY A 134 11.07 -2.34 4.17
N ILE A 135 11.24 -1.45 5.15
CA ILE A 135 12.03 -1.70 6.37
C ILE A 135 11.40 -2.83 7.20
N VAL A 136 10.08 -2.77 7.42
CA VAL A 136 9.38 -3.78 8.23
C VAL A 136 9.38 -5.14 7.56
N LYS A 137 9.16 -5.22 6.24
CA LYS A 137 9.21 -6.50 5.51
C LYS A 137 10.60 -7.11 5.56
N GLN A 138 11.66 -6.33 5.31
CA GLN A 138 13.04 -6.82 5.40
C GLN A 138 13.37 -7.35 6.80
N GLY A 139 12.99 -6.60 7.84
CA GLY A 139 13.20 -7.04 9.23
C GLY A 139 12.44 -8.33 9.56
N ILE A 140 11.17 -8.42 9.18
CA ILE A 140 10.34 -9.63 9.39
C ILE A 140 10.91 -10.84 8.64
N ASP A 141 11.38 -10.65 7.40
CA ASP A 141 11.91 -11.73 6.58
C ASP A 141 13.25 -12.25 7.12
N ALA A 142 14.12 -11.35 7.60
CA ALA A 142 15.35 -11.72 8.31
C ALA A 142 15.03 -12.54 9.57
N VAL A 143 14.14 -12.03 10.42
CA VAL A 143 13.72 -12.72 11.64
C VAL A 143 13.06 -14.07 11.33
N LYS A 144 12.22 -14.17 10.30
CA LYS A 144 11.62 -15.45 9.87
C LYS A 144 12.68 -16.47 9.42
N ASN A 145 13.71 -16.02 8.73
CA ASN A 145 14.80 -16.90 8.31
C ASN A 145 15.61 -17.36 9.51
N ASP A 146 15.94 -16.47 10.44
CA ASP A 146 16.64 -16.81 11.67
C ASP A 146 15.81 -17.80 12.52
N VAL A 147 14.50 -17.56 12.67
CA VAL A 147 13.58 -18.48 13.37
C VAL A 147 13.53 -19.84 12.69
N LYS A 148 13.49 -19.91 11.35
CA LYS A 148 13.54 -21.19 10.61
C LYS A 148 14.84 -21.93 10.83
N VAL A 149 15.98 -21.24 10.87
CA VAL A 149 17.29 -21.85 11.14
C VAL A 149 17.33 -22.38 12.57
N VAL A 150 16.90 -21.60 13.55
CA VAL A 150 16.83 -22.00 14.97
C VAL A 150 15.89 -23.20 15.16
N GLN A 151 14.70 -23.16 14.54
CA GLN A 151 13.73 -24.26 14.63
C GLN A 151 14.30 -25.56 14.05
N ARG A 152 14.99 -25.51 12.90
CA ARG A 152 15.68 -26.69 12.34
C ARG A 152 16.74 -27.24 13.28
N THR A 153 17.56 -26.37 13.89
CA THR A 153 18.58 -26.79 14.86
C THR A 153 17.98 -27.39 16.14
N LEU A 154 16.76 -27.00 16.51
CA LEU A 154 16.05 -27.59 17.65
C LEU A 154 15.56 -29.03 17.37
N GLU A 155 15.22 -29.34 16.11
CA GLU A 155 14.75 -30.66 15.68
C GLU A 155 15.88 -31.70 15.49
N VAL A 156 17.12 -31.25 15.22
CA VAL A 156 18.25 -32.19 15.09
C VAL A 156 18.60 -32.81 16.44
N LEU A 157 18.71 -34.13 16.46
CA LEU A 157 19.01 -34.92 17.66
C LEU A 157 20.48 -35.33 17.76
N LEU A 158 21.13 -35.53 16.61
CA LEU A 158 22.48 -36.07 16.49
C LEU A 158 23.18 -35.52 15.24
N PHE A 159 24.48 -35.24 15.37
CA PHE A 159 25.39 -34.95 14.26
C PHE A 159 26.56 -35.93 14.30
N LEU A 160 26.93 -36.47 13.14
CA LEU A 160 28.17 -37.20 12.95
C LEU A 160 29.07 -36.39 12.02
N LEU A 161 30.27 -36.07 12.48
CA LEU A 161 31.24 -35.26 11.75
C LEU A 161 32.47 -36.11 11.44
N CYS A 162 32.85 -36.14 10.17
CA CYS A 162 34.12 -36.68 9.67
C CYS A 162 35.09 -35.53 9.41
N GLU A 163 36.39 -35.85 9.36
CA GLU A 163 37.43 -34.85 9.07
C GLU A 163 37.35 -33.61 9.97
N THR A 164 37.22 -33.84 11.27
CA THR A 164 37.12 -32.75 12.24
C THR A 164 38.46 -32.08 12.54
N TRP A 165 39.58 -32.73 12.22
CA TRP A 165 40.96 -32.21 12.29
C TRP A 165 41.32 -31.64 13.68
N HIS A 166 40.61 -32.09 14.72
CA HIS A 166 40.93 -31.74 16.09
C HIS A 166 42.21 -32.49 16.50
N GLY A 167 43.17 -31.77 17.07
CA GLY A 167 44.46 -32.34 17.45
C GLY A 167 44.53 -32.81 18.90
N SER A 168 43.56 -32.42 19.72
CA SER A 168 43.56 -32.63 21.17
C SER A 168 42.17 -32.99 21.69
N PRO A 169 42.04 -33.83 22.73
CA PRO A 169 40.74 -34.13 23.32
C PRO A 169 40.05 -32.92 23.96
N VAL A 170 40.83 -31.88 24.29
CA VAL A 170 40.40 -30.64 24.95
C VAL A 170 40.47 -29.44 24.00
N ASP A 171 40.42 -29.70 22.69
CA ASP A 171 40.44 -28.65 21.68
C ASP A 171 39.25 -27.67 21.86
N PRO A 172 39.50 -26.38 22.11
CA PRO A 172 38.44 -25.40 22.34
C PRO A 172 37.46 -25.26 21.16
N SER A 173 37.92 -25.55 19.93
CA SER A 173 37.06 -25.48 18.73
C SER A 173 35.86 -26.41 18.81
N ILE A 174 35.98 -27.55 19.49
CA ILE A 174 34.90 -28.52 19.66
C ILE A 174 33.79 -27.91 20.52
N GLN A 175 34.13 -27.22 21.61
CA GLN A 175 33.14 -26.56 22.45
C GLN A 175 32.48 -25.37 21.75
N LEU A 176 33.22 -24.66 20.91
CA LEU A 176 32.70 -23.55 20.10
C LEU A 176 31.75 -24.04 19.00
N ALA A 177 32.03 -25.20 18.41
CA ALA A 177 31.21 -25.80 17.36
C ALA A 177 29.99 -26.59 17.89
N MET A 178 30.05 -27.09 19.13
CA MET A 178 29.00 -27.91 19.72
C MET A 178 27.70 -27.12 19.91
N PRO A 179 26.56 -27.59 19.36
CA PRO A 179 25.29 -26.87 19.52
C PRO A 179 24.81 -26.82 20.99
N PRO A 180 24.09 -25.77 21.41
CA PRO A 180 23.54 -25.68 22.76
C PRO A 180 22.65 -26.88 23.13
N GLY A 181 22.87 -27.44 24.32
CA GLY A 181 22.11 -28.60 24.81
C GLY A 181 22.59 -29.95 24.26
N PHE A 182 23.75 -30.00 23.59
CA PHE A 182 24.39 -31.24 23.14
C PHE A 182 25.55 -31.65 24.05
N SER A 183 25.85 -32.95 24.05
CA SER A 183 27.08 -33.59 24.52
C SER A 183 27.81 -34.16 23.32
N PHE A 184 29.06 -34.56 23.51
CA PHE A 184 29.87 -35.12 22.43
C PHE A 184 30.70 -36.33 22.86
N LEU A 185 31.00 -37.18 21.89
CA LEU A 185 32.03 -38.22 21.96
C LEU A 185 32.92 -38.08 20.72
N GLN A 186 34.20 -38.41 20.86
CA GLN A 186 35.17 -38.19 19.78
C GLN A 186 36.16 -39.34 19.61
N MET A 187 36.81 -39.33 18.46
CA MET A 187 37.92 -40.18 18.07
C MET A 187 38.97 -39.30 17.39
N LEU A 188 40.13 -39.17 18.03
CA LEU A 188 41.32 -38.51 17.47
C LEU A 188 42.08 -39.48 16.59
N ARG A 189 42.48 -39.06 15.39
CA ARG A 189 43.31 -39.90 14.53
C ARG A 189 44.58 -40.37 15.26
N PRO A 190 44.77 -41.70 15.44
CA PRO A 190 45.96 -42.20 16.11
C PRO A 190 47.21 -41.83 15.33
N HIS A 191 48.22 -41.31 16.04
CA HIS A 191 49.56 -41.02 15.51
C HIS A 191 49.66 -39.92 14.43
N ASP A 192 48.58 -39.19 14.16
CA ASP A 192 48.54 -38.11 13.15
C ASP A 192 47.49 -37.07 13.55
N SER A 193 47.76 -36.35 14.65
CA SER A 193 46.92 -35.27 15.15
C SER A 193 46.74 -34.16 14.10
N TYR A 194 45.57 -33.52 14.09
CA TYR A 194 45.16 -32.49 13.11
C TYR A 194 44.84 -32.98 11.70
N HIS A 195 44.74 -34.30 11.51
CA HIS A 195 44.19 -34.90 10.30
C HIS A 195 43.08 -35.87 10.67
N GLY A 196 42.10 -36.08 9.76
CA GLY A 196 40.99 -37.00 10.00
C GLY A 196 40.16 -36.63 11.23
N GLY A 197 39.80 -37.63 12.04
CA GLY A 197 39.09 -37.45 13.30
C GLY A 197 37.58 -37.44 13.15
N LEU A 198 36.90 -38.09 14.11
CA LEU A 198 35.44 -38.24 14.14
C LEU A 198 34.86 -37.62 15.41
N ILE A 199 33.73 -36.93 15.29
CA ILE A 199 32.96 -36.41 16.43
C ILE A 199 31.49 -36.77 16.26
N VAL A 200 30.86 -37.24 17.34
CA VAL A 200 29.41 -37.42 17.43
C VAL A 200 28.86 -36.42 18.44
N PHE A 201 28.08 -35.44 17.97
CA PHE A 201 27.29 -34.57 18.82
C PHE A 201 25.89 -35.16 19.00
N PHE A 202 25.35 -35.16 20.22
CA PHE A 202 23.98 -35.63 20.49
C PHE A 202 23.33 -34.84 21.62
N LYS A 203 22.00 -34.72 21.63
CA LYS A 203 21.28 -34.01 22.72
C LYS A 203 21.61 -34.63 24.09
N LYS A 204 21.88 -33.78 25.09
CA LYS A 204 22.24 -34.18 26.48
C LYS A 204 21.24 -35.10 27.17
N MET A 205 19.98 -35.12 26.70
CA MET A 205 18.94 -36.00 27.22
C MET A 205 19.20 -37.48 26.93
N PHE A 206 20.01 -37.80 25.92
CA PHE A 206 20.33 -39.17 25.58
C PHE A 206 21.45 -39.73 26.46
N LYS A 207 21.22 -40.93 27.00
CA LYS A 207 22.27 -41.71 27.66
C LYS A 207 23.11 -42.40 26.60
N ALA A 208 24.33 -41.91 26.41
CA ALA A 208 25.25 -42.42 25.40
C ALA A 208 26.59 -42.83 26.02
N ARG A 209 27.24 -43.85 25.46
CA ARG A 209 28.63 -44.21 25.77
C ARG A 209 29.38 -44.60 24.51
N LYS A 210 30.68 -44.34 24.49
CA LYS A 210 31.57 -44.85 23.44
C LYS A 210 31.79 -46.34 23.65
N ILE A 211 31.72 -47.12 22.58
CA ILE A 211 32.17 -48.51 22.54
C ILE A 211 33.60 -48.52 22.04
N GLU A 212 34.49 -49.10 22.85
CA GLU A 212 35.89 -49.26 22.46
C GLU A 212 36.00 -50.35 21.40
N VAL A 213 36.72 -50.02 20.32
CA VAL A 213 36.96 -50.89 19.18
C VAL A 213 38.45 -50.94 18.86
N PRO A 214 38.95 -52.01 18.22
CA PRO A 214 40.32 -52.05 17.75
C PRO A 214 40.60 -50.90 16.77
N VAL A 215 41.88 -50.55 16.64
CA VAL A 215 42.33 -49.61 15.61
C VAL A 215 42.32 -50.33 14.27
N PHE A 216 41.54 -49.82 13.31
CA PHE A 216 41.47 -50.35 11.95
C PHE A 216 42.53 -49.71 11.05
N GLN A 217 42.99 -50.45 10.04
CA GLN A 217 44.03 -49.97 9.13
C GLN A 217 43.45 -49.18 7.96
N THR A 218 42.21 -49.48 7.58
CA THR A 218 41.60 -48.97 6.36
C THR A 218 40.63 -47.81 6.57
N PHE A 219 40.09 -47.65 7.79
CA PHE A 219 39.18 -46.55 8.14
C PHE A 219 39.34 -46.12 9.61
N GLU A 220 38.84 -44.93 9.92
CA GLU A 220 38.63 -44.44 11.27
C GLU A 220 37.21 -44.75 11.71
N ALA A 221 37.02 -45.08 12.99
CA ALA A 221 35.73 -45.51 13.52
C ALA A 221 35.42 -44.87 14.88
N ILE A 222 34.18 -44.42 15.06
CA ILE A 222 33.60 -44.12 16.36
C ILE A 222 32.28 -44.87 16.50
N ILE A 223 32.12 -45.60 17.60
CA ILE A 223 30.88 -46.31 17.88
C ILE A 223 30.29 -45.77 19.16
N VAL A 224 29.04 -45.33 19.09
CA VAL A 224 28.30 -44.79 20.23
C VAL A 224 27.07 -45.66 20.47
N GLU A 225 26.97 -46.22 21.67
CA GLU A 225 25.77 -46.90 22.14
C GLU A 225 24.85 -45.89 22.82
N PHE A 226 23.62 -45.78 22.31
CA PHE A 226 22.51 -45.06 22.91
C PHE A 226 21.60 -46.04 23.65
N SER A 227 21.48 -45.85 24.96
CA SER A 227 20.60 -46.66 25.82
C SER A 227 19.21 -46.01 25.90
N PHE A 228 18.19 -46.73 25.46
CA PHE A 228 16.78 -46.41 25.69
C PHE A 228 16.18 -47.43 26.68
N GLU A 229 14.99 -47.15 27.24
CA GLU A 229 14.40 -47.99 28.31
C GLU A 229 14.31 -49.48 27.98
N ARG A 230 14.11 -49.84 26.71
CA ARG A 230 13.90 -51.24 26.28
C ARG A 230 14.80 -51.69 25.13
N ARG A 231 15.76 -50.88 24.70
CA ARG A 231 16.59 -51.18 23.52
C ARG A 231 17.90 -50.42 23.54
N LYS A 232 18.86 -50.95 22.80
CA LYS A 232 20.12 -50.26 22.49
C LYS A 232 20.18 -49.96 21.01
N VAL A 233 20.54 -48.73 20.68
CA VAL A 233 20.83 -48.32 19.30
C VAL A 233 22.30 -47.95 19.20
N PHE A 234 22.97 -48.44 18.18
CA PHE A 234 24.36 -48.13 17.90
C PHE A 234 24.46 -47.15 16.75
N VAL A 235 25.26 -46.11 16.93
CA VAL A 235 25.68 -45.22 15.85
C VAL A 235 27.14 -45.52 15.56
N PHE A 236 27.42 -46.06 14.38
CA PHE A 236 28.74 -46.32 13.86
C PHE A 236 29.12 -45.23 12.87
N GLY A 237 29.95 -44.29 13.33
CA GLY A 237 30.59 -43.31 12.47
C GLY A 237 31.86 -43.88 11.84
N ILE A 238 31.96 -43.76 10.51
CA ILE A 238 33.09 -44.25 9.73
C ILE A 238 33.68 -43.15 8.85
N TYR A 239 35.01 -43.07 8.80
CA TYR A 239 35.72 -42.24 7.83
C TYR A 239 36.83 -43.06 7.16
N ARG A 240 36.71 -43.30 5.86
CA ARG A 240 37.73 -43.98 5.08
C ARG A 240 38.54 -42.96 4.28
N PRO A 241 39.86 -42.82 4.47
CA PRO A 241 40.65 -41.85 3.72
C PRO A 241 40.65 -42.09 2.20
N GLY A 242 40.17 -41.11 1.44
CA GLY A 242 40.13 -41.18 -0.04
C GLY A 242 41.49 -41.30 -0.72
N SER A 243 42.56 -40.89 -0.05
CA SER A 243 43.95 -40.97 -0.56
C SER A 243 44.54 -42.37 -0.59
N LYS A 244 43.93 -43.35 0.11
CA LYS A 244 44.37 -44.75 0.09
C LYS A 244 43.63 -45.50 -1.02
N LEU A 245 44.16 -46.65 -1.45
CA LEU A 245 43.43 -47.57 -2.34
C LEU A 245 42.40 -48.39 -1.57
N VAL A 246 41.28 -48.75 -2.20
CA VAL A 246 40.31 -49.67 -1.60
C VAL A 246 40.84 -51.10 -1.79
N THR A 247 40.92 -51.87 -0.71
CA THR A 247 41.43 -53.24 -0.72
C THR A 247 40.42 -54.19 -0.09
N SER A 248 40.59 -55.51 -0.25
CA SER A 248 39.76 -56.52 0.41
C SER A 248 39.79 -56.42 1.94
N LEU A 249 40.87 -55.88 2.51
CA LEU A 249 41.00 -55.64 3.95
C LEU A 249 39.92 -54.68 4.47
N PHE A 250 39.56 -53.66 3.70
CA PHE A 250 38.52 -52.70 4.10
C PHE A 250 37.18 -53.40 4.33
N PHE A 251 36.79 -54.24 3.39
CA PHE A 251 35.55 -55.01 3.46
C PHE A 251 35.59 -56.02 4.62
N GLY A 252 36.73 -56.69 4.84
CA GLY A 252 36.89 -57.59 5.98
C GLY A 252 36.80 -56.90 7.34
N GLU A 253 37.47 -55.74 7.50
CA GLU A 253 37.38 -54.93 8.72
C GLU A 253 35.95 -54.41 8.94
N LEU A 254 35.28 -53.93 7.89
CA LEU A 254 33.90 -53.47 7.97
C LEU A 254 32.94 -54.59 8.40
N THR A 255 32.98 -55.74 7.74
CA THR A 255 32.14 -56.90 8.08
C THR A 255 32.37 -57.34 9.52
N SER A 256 33.62 -57.42 9.98
CA SER A 256 33.93 -57.81 11.37
C SER A 256 33.31 -56.86 12.40
N VAL A 257 33.30 -55.54 12.13
CA VAL A 257 32.64 -54.57 13.01
C VAL A 257 31.13 -54.75 13.00
N LEU A 258 30.54 -54.93 11.81
CA LEU A 258 29.08 -55.13 11.69
C LEU A 258 28.65 -56.39 12.45
N GLU A 259 29.33 -57.53 12.26
CA GLU A 259 29.05 -58.77 13.02
C GLU A 259 29.07 -58.54 14.53
N HIS A 260 30.07 -57.80 15.02
CA HIS A 260 30.18 -57.46 16.44
C HIS A 260 29.01 -56.60 16.94
N LEU A 261 28.60 -55.58 16.18
CA LEU A 261 27.51 -54.69 16.57
C LEU A 261 26.15 -55.38 16.55
N PHE A 262 25.89 -56.21 15.54
CA PHE A 262 24.67 -57.02 15.47
C PHE A 262 24.57 -58.04 16.61
N ALA A 263 25.71 -58.52 17.14
CA ALA A 263 25.70 -59.38 18.33
C ALA A 263 25.39 -58.63 19.65
N LEU A 264 25.58 -57.30 19.69
CA LEU A 264 25.45 -56.49 20.90
C LEU A 264 24.11 -55.76 21.05
N GLY A 265 23.36 -55.62 19.95
CA GLY A 265 22.34 -54.59 19.83
C GLY A 265 21.12 -54.94 19.01
N ASP A 266 20.08 -54.14 19.20
CA ASP A 266 18.80 -54.31 18.52
C ASP A 266 18.69 -53.45 17.25
N GLY A 267 19.43 -52.33 17.17
CA GLY A 267 19.39 -51.45 16.00
C GLY A 267 20.72 -50.72 15.74
N LEU A 268 21.01 -50.48 14.47
CA LEU A 268 22.28 -49.91 14.00
C LEU A 268 22.03 -48.82 12.95
N ILE A 269 22.75 -47.71 13.11
CA ILE A 269 22.93 -46.67 12.08
C ILE A 269 24.42 -46.61 11.78
N VAL A 270 24.80 -46.79 10.52
CA VAL A 270 26.17 -46.55 10.05
C VAL A 270 26.14 -45.31 9.17
N ALA A 271 27.03 -44.37 9.44
CA ALA A 271 27.10 -43.14 8.67
C ALA A 271 28.53 -42.63 8.55
N GLY A 272 28.79 -41.83 7.51
CA GLY A 272 30.04 -41.11 7.33
C GLY A 272 30.56 -41.20 5.90
N ASP A 273 31.81 -40.79 5.71
CA ASP A 273 32.45 -40.72 4.39
C ASP A 273 33.22 -42.02 4.10
N PHE A 274 32.69 -42.77 3.13
CA PHE A 274 33.28 -44.03 2.68
C PHE A 274 34.33 -43.82 1.61
N ASN A 275 34.42 -42.65 0.98
CA ASN A 275 35.25 -42.39 -0.19
C ASN A 275 35.19 -43.53 -1.24
N ILE A 276 33.99 -44.07 -1.45
CA ILE A 276 33.66 -45.08 -2.46
C ILE A 276 32.44 -44.56 -3.23
N HIS A 277 32.59 -44.43 -4.55
CA HIS A 277 31.54 -43.92 -5.43
C HIS A 277 30.44 -44.97 -5.64
N ILE A 278 29.34 -44.88 -4.89
CA ILE A 278 28.24 -45.86 -5.01
C ILE A 278 27.34 -45.61 -6.23
N GLU A 279 27.43 -44.43 -6.85
CA GLU A 279 26.61 -44.08 -8.01
C GLU A 279 27.12 -44.66 -9.33
N ARG A 280 28.31 -45.29 -9.35
CA ARG A 280 28.97 -45.79 -10.56
C ARG A 280 28.54 -47.23 -10.86
N PRO A 281 27.77 -47.48 -11.95
CA PRO A 281 27.36 -48.84 -12.29
C PRO A 281 28.58 -49.71 -12.63
N GLY A 282 28.63 -50.91 -12.06
CA GLY A 282 29.68 -51.89 -12.35
C GLY A 282 31.01 -51.67 -11.62
N ASP A 283 31.12 -50.66 -10.74
CA ASP A 283 32.28 -50.51 -9.87
C ASP A 283 32.29 -51.64 -8.82
N THR A 284 33.37 -52.41 -8.78
CA THR A 284 33.46 -53.60 -7.91
C THR A 284 33.49 -53.23 -6.43
N HIS A 285 34.02 -52.06 -6.06
CA HIS A 285 34.04 -51.61 -4.67
C HIS A 285 32.64 -51.17 -4.21
N SER A 286 31.90 -50.49 -5.07
CA SER A 286 30.48 -50.18 -4.85
C SER A 286 29.65 -51.45 -4.69
N ILE A 287 29.79 -52.42 -5.59
CA ILE A 287 29.05 -53.68 -5.53
C ILE A 287 29.34 -54.42 -4.22
N ASN A 288 30.61 -54.62 -3.88
CA ASN A 288 31.00 -55.31 -2.64
C ASN A 288 30.48 -54.59 -1.38
N LEU A 289 30.52 -53.25 -1.36
CA LEU A 289 30.02 -52.47 -0.23
C LEU A 289 28.49 -52.65 -0.06
N LEU A 290 27.75 -52.57 -1.17
CA LEU A 290 26.30 -52.74 -1.16
C LEU A 290 25.88 -54.18 -0.83
N GLU A 291 26.63 -55.19 -1.29
CA GLU A 291 26.40 -56.60 -0.92
C GLU A 291 26.62 -56.85 0.57
N ILE A 292 27.63 -56.20 1.18
CA ILE A 292 27.81 -56.26 2.63
C ILE A 292 26.60 -55.65 3.33
N PHE A 293 26.19 -54.44 2.95
CA PHE A 293 25.00 -53.82 3.55
C PHE A 293 23.75 -54.70 3.41
N ASP A 294 23.51 -55.27 2.23
CA ASP A 294 22.38 -56.18 1.99
C ASP A 294 22.44 -57.43 2.89
N SER A 295 23.64 -58.02 3.07
CA SER A 295 23.83 -59.18 3.94
C SER A 295 23.47 -58.92 5.41
N PHE A 296 23.60 -57.66 5.86
CA PHE A 296 23.21 -57.20 7.20
C PHE A 296 21.82 -56.52 7.22
N GLN A 297 21.07 -56.56 6.12
CA GLN A 297 19.77 -55.89 5.95
C GLN A 297 19.84 -54.37 6.22
N LEU A 298 21.00 -53.76 5.95
CA LEU A 298 21.21 -52.33 6.08
C LEU A 298 20.77 -51.64 4.80
N THR A 299 19.90 -50.65 4.92
CA THR A 299 19.39 -49.89 3.77
C THR A 299 20.02 -48.52 3.71
N ASN A 300 20.67 -48.18 2.60
CA ASN A 300 21.18 -46.84 2.35
C ASN A 300 20.04 -45.89 1.99
N VAL A 301 19.96 -44.74 2.67
CA VAL A 301 18.95 -43.70 2.38
C VAL A 301 19.47 -42.56 1.50
N VAL A 302 20.77 -42.52 1.21
CA VAL A 302 21.39 -41.48 0.39
C VAL A 302 21.28 -41.84 -1.09
N ASN A 303 20.59 -41.00 -1.87
CA ASN A 303 20.32 -41.22 -3.29
C ASN A 303 20.73 -40.03 -4.19
N GLU A 304 21.44 -39.05 -3.64
CA GLU A 304 21.89 -37.85 -4.34
C GLU A 304 23.39 -37.62 -4.13
N PRO A 305 24.07 -36.89 -5.04
CA PRO A 305 25.50 -36.59 -4.89
C PRO A 305 25.81 -35.80 -3.61
N THR A 306 26.74 -36.31 -2.82
CA THR A 306 27.18 -35.75 -1.53
C THR A 306 28.46 -34.93 -1.63
N HIS A 307 29.19 -34.99 -2.74
CA HIS A 307 30.36 -34.16 -2.99
C HIS A 307 30.03 -33.01 -3.97
N ASN A 308 30.66 -31.85 -3.80
CA ASN A 308 30.35 -30.66 -4.61
C ASN A 308 30.69 -30.85 -6.11
N LEU A 309 31.68 -31.69 -6.42
CA LEU A 309 32.04 -32.08 -7.80
C LEU A 309 31.19 -33.24 -8.36
N GLY A 310 30.16 -33.67 -7.64
CA GLY A 310 29.40 -34.88 -7.94
C GLY A 310 30.01 -36.12 -7.29
N GLY A 311 29.25 -37.21 -7.30
CA GLY A 311 29.56 -38.45 -6.60
C GLY A 311 28.84 -38.59 -5.25
N THR A 312 28.53 -39.83 -4.89
CA THR A 312 27.85 -40.20 -3.64
C THR A 312 28.84 -41.01 -2.81
N LEU A 313 29.50 -40.33 -1.87
CA LEU A 313 30.60 -40.88 -1.07
C LEU A 313 30.22 -41.00 0.41
N ASP A 314 29.37 -40.09 0.88
CA ASP A 314 28.84 -40.06 2.23
C ASP A 314 27.57 -40.90 2.26
N LEU A 315 27.54 -41.93 3.10
CA LEU A 315 26.40 -42.84 3.20
C LEU A 315 25.78 -42.75 4.58
N VAL A 316 24.48 -43.04 4.62
CA VAL A 316 23.74 -43.27 5.86
C VAL A 316 22.92 -44.53 5.62
N VAL A 317 23.26 -45.59 6.35
CA VAL A 317 22.56 -46.87 6.29
C VAL A 317 22.04 -47.24 7.67
N SER A 318 20.87 -47.86 7.72
CA SER A 318 20.29 -48.32 8.99
C SER A 318 19.62 -49.67 8.87
N THR A 319 19.44 -50.31 10.03
CA THR A 319 18.59 -51.49 10.16
C THR A 319 17.11 -51.14 9.95
N PRO A 320 16.27 -52.08 9.48
CA PRO A 320 14.88 -51.79 9.11
C PRO A 320 14.01 -51.31 10.27
N ASP A 321 14.36 -51.65 11.52
CA ASP A 321 13.69 -51.21 12.74
C ASP A 321 13.95 -49.74 13.09
N ILE A 322 14.96 -49.12 12.45
CA ILE A 322 15.27 -47.69 12.51
C ILE A 322 14.93 -47.04 11.16
N PRO A 323 13.65 -46.70 10.93
CA PRO A 323 13.23 -46.00 9.71
C PRO A 323 13.84 -44.60 9.68
N LEU A 324 14.72 -44.40 8.69
CA LEU A 324 15.27 -43.11 8.33
C LEU A 324 14.46 -42.55 7.14
N SER A 325 13.98 -41.31 7.26
CA SER A 325 13.22 -40.66 6.19
C SER A 325 13.66 -39.22 5.96
N ASN A 326 13.22 -38.62 4.85
CA ASN A 326 13.56 -37.24 4.48
C ASN A 326 15.07 -36.96 4.44
N CYS A 327 15.85 -37.88 3.86
CA CYS A 327 17.26 -37.67 3.57
C CYS A 327 17.43 -36.44 2.66
N ARG A 328 18.31 -35.52 3.04
CA ARG A 328 18.63 -34.28 2.31
C ARG A 328 20.12 -34.02 2.36
N CYS A 329 20.69 -33.67 1.21
CA CYS A 329 22.08 -33.23 1.11
C CYS A 329 22.13 -31.70 1.07
N GLN A 330 22.85 -31.06 1.99
CA GLN A 330 23.03 -29.61 2.05
C GLN A 330 24.49 -29.24 1.83
N ALA A 331 24.77 -28.38 0.85
CA ALA A 331 26.14 -27.99 0.52
C ALA A 331 26.90 -27.36 1.70
N THR A 332 28.15 -27.81 1.86
CA THR A 332 29.19 -27.25 2.73
C THR A 332 30.41 -26.88 1.86
N ILE A 333 31.56 -26.56 2.48
CA ILE A 333 32.73 -25.98 1.80
C ILE A 333 33.17 -26.84 0.60
N ASP A 334 33.42 -28.14 0.82
CA ASP A 334 33.86 -29.09 -0.22
C ASP A 334 32.88 -30.27 -0.41
N ASN A 335 32.12 -30.61 0.63
CA ASN A 335 31.14 -31.69 0.65
C ASN A 335 29.70 -31.16 0.76
N LYS A 336 28.72 -32.05 0.88
CA LYS A 336 27.36 -31.76 1.31
C LYS A 336 27.08 -32.54 2.59
N ALA A 337 26.67 -31.83 3.63
CA ALA A 337 26.18 -32.47 4.85
C ALA A 337 24.92 -33.29 4.52
N VAL A 338 24.94 -34.57 4.85
CA VAL A 338 23.78 -35.46 4.72
C VAL A 338 22.98 -35.41 6.01
N GLY A 339 21.73 -34.94 5.93
CA GLY A 339 20.78 -34.91 7.04
C GLY A 339 19.61 -35.84 6.78
N THR A 340 19.20 -36.62 7.78
CA THR A 340 18.02 -37.48 7.72
C THR A 340 17.18 -37.31 8.98
N LEU A 341 15.87 -37.51 8.88
CA LEU A 341 14.98 -37.60 10.04
C LEU A 341 14.91 -39.04 10.54
N LEU A 342 14.96 -39.20 11.86
CA LEU A 342 14.59 -40.43 12.54
C LEU A 342 13.07 -40.41 12.72
N GLU A 343 12.35 -41.39 12.15
CA GLU A 343 10.91 -41.45 12.41
C GLU A 343 10.64 -41.86 13.86
N PRO A 344 9.60 -41.29 14.51
CA PRO A 344 9.27 -41.63 15.87
C PRO A 344 8.96 -43.13 15.99
N PHE A 345 9.77 -43.81 16.77
CA PHE A 345 9.58 -45.22 17.07
C PHE A 345 8.25 -45.41 17.83
N GLY A 346 7.22 -45.82 17.12
CA GLY A 346 6.10 -46.58 17.69
C GLY A 346 5.33 -45.96 18.86
N TYR A 347 5.27 -44.63 19.02
CA TYR A 347 4.15 -44.03 19.75
C TYR A 347 2.93 -44.04 18.84
N LYS A 348 2.30 -45.20 18.70
CA LYS A 348 0.86 -45.22 18.37
C LYS A 348 0.18 -44.52 19.54
N SER A 349 -0.27 -43.29 19.31
CA SER A 349 -1.23 -42.62 20.17
C SER A 349 -2.39 -43.58 20.41
N PHE A 350 -2.60 -43.96 21.67
CA PHE A 350 -3.86 -44.50 22.15
C PHE A 350 -4.86 -43.37 22.32
#